data_AF-A0A376DP69-F1
#
_entry.id   AF-A0A376DP69-F1
#
_cell.length_a   1.000
_cell.length_b   1.000
_cell.length_c   1.000
_cell.angle_alpha   90.00
_cell.angle_beta   90.00
_cell.angle_gamma   90.00
#
_symmetry.space_group_name_H-M   'P 1'
#
loop_
_entity.id
_entity.type
_entity.pdbx_description
1 polymer ?
#
loop_
_entity_poly.entity_id
_entity_poly.type
_entity_poly.pdbx_seq_one_letter_code
_entity_poly.pdbx_strand_id
1 'polypeptide(L)'
;MAKKGILLVNLGSPRSTAVNDVKEYLDEFLMDEKVIDYRWFFRALLVQGIILKTRPAKSAEAYKTVWTDEGSPLIVITQKFRKNFRKSLMFL
;
A
#
# COMPACT_ATOMS: atom_id res chain seq x y z
N MET A 1 25.62 22.33 -11.17
CA MET A 1 24.19 22.26 -10.80
C MET A 1 23.97 21.05 -9.90
N ALA A 2 23.18 21.20 -8.83
CA ALA A 2 22.80 20.07 -7.97
C ALA A 2 21.88 19.09 -8.73
N LYS A 3 22.03 17.78 -8.50
CA LYS A 3 21.11 16.78 -9.05
C LYS A 3 19.74 16.95 -8.40
N LYS A 4 18.68 17.06 -9.21
CA LYS A 4 17.30 17.11 -8.72
C LYS A 4 16.82 15.70 -8.36
N GLY A 5 16.48 15.49 -7.09
CA GLY A 5 15.80 14.28 -6.62
C GLY A 5 14.29 14.50 -6.58
N ILE A 6 13.50 13.53 -7.05
CA ILE A 6 12.04 13.58 -6.98
C ILE A 6 11.56 12.29 -6.32
N LEU A 7 10.73 12.45 -5.29
CA LEU A 7 10.14 11.35 -4.55
C LEU A 7 8.65 11.25 -4.88
N LEU A 8 8.24 10.11 -5.46
CA LEU A 8 6.84 9.78 -5.68
C LEU A 8 6.39 8.84 -4.55
N VAL A 9 5.46 9.30 -3.73
CA VAL A 9 4.99 8.58 -2.53
C VAL A 9 3.55 8.15 -2.71
N ASN A 10 3.23 6.97 -2.22
CA ASN A 10 1.88 6.41 -2.18
C ASN A 10 1.75 5.51 -0.94
N LEU A 11 0.53 5.18 -0.53
CA LEU A 11 0.23 4.24 0.55
C LEU A 11 0.70 2.81 0.24
N GLY A 12 0.83 2.49 -1.06
CA GLY A 12 1.21 1.15 -1.50
C GLY A 12 0.01 0.23 -1.65
N SER A 13 0.30 -1.06 -1.76
CA SER A 13 -0.68 -2.11 -2.01
C SER A 13 -0.10 -3.44 -1.50
N PRO A 14 -0.93 -4.42 -1.11
CA PRO A 14 -0.43 -5.75 -0.75
C PRO A 14 0.35 -6.38 -1.92
N ARG A 15 1.28 -7.29 -1.59
CA ARG A 15 2.12 -7.99 -2.60
C ARG A 15 1.29 -8.83 -3.56
N SER A 16 0.20 -9.41 -3.08
CA SER A 16 -0.78 -10.13 -3.90
C SER A 16 -2.17 -10.07 -3.28
N THR A 17 -3.13 -10.74 -3.90
CA THR A 17 -4.48 -10.93 -3.37
C THR A 17 -4.61 -12.09 -2.38
N ALA A 18 -3.49 -12.75 -2.03
CA ALA A 18 -3.47 -13.76 -0.99
C ALA A 18 -3.80 -13.13 0.37
N VAL A 19 -4.60 -13.84 1.18
CA VAL A 19 -5.05 -13.33 2.48
C VAL A 19 -3.88 -12.98 3.41
N ASN A 20 -2.79 -13.74 3.34
CA ASN A 20 -1.58 -13.48 4.14
C ASN A 20 -0.89 -12.17 3.75
N ASP A 21 -0.73 -11.90 2.45
CA ASP A 21 -0.12 -10.66 1.95
C ASP A 21 -0.98 -9.44 2.26
N VAL A 22 -2.31 -9.60 2.20
CA VAL A 22 -3.26 -8.55 2.60
C VAL A 22 -3.21 -8.33 4.11
N LYS A 23 -3.02 -9.38 4.91
CA LYS A 23 -2.85 -9.27 6.35
C LYS A 23 -1.56 -8.52 6.72
N GLU A 24 -0.44 -8.85 6.09
CA GLU A 24 0.85 -8.16 6.28
C GLU A 24 0.70 -6.66 5.98
N TYR A 25 0.13 -6.33 4.82
CA TYR A 25 -0.14 -4.94 4.43
C TYR A 25 -1.06 -4.20 5.42
N LEU A 26 -2.15 -4.85 5.87
CA LEU A 26 -3.07 -4.23 6.81
C LEU A 26 -2.44 -4.05 8.21
N ASP A 27 -1.56 -4.96 8.65
CA ASP A 27 -0.86 -4.81 9.92
C ASP A 27 0.05 -3.57 9.86
N GLU A 28 0.90 -3.48 8.83
CA GLU A 28 1.78 -2.33 8.62
C GLU A 28 1.00 -1.01 8.54
N PHE A 29 -0.05 -0.97 7.72
CA PHE A 29 -0.85 0.23 7.49
C PHE A 29 -1.63 0.68 8.73
N LEU A 30 -2.26 -0.25 9.45
CA LEU A 30 -3.11 0.09 10.60
C LEU A 30 -2.32 0.26 11.91
N MET A 31 -1.10 -0.26 11.99
CA MET A 31 -0.19 -0.03 13.12
C MET A 31 0.53 1.34 13.07
N ASP A 32 0.39 2.09 11.99
CA ASP A 32 0.87 3.47 11.89
C ASP A 32 0.04 4.41 12.79
N GLU A 33 0.73 5.25 13.57
CA GLU A 33 0.11 6.27 14.42
C GLU A 33 -0.61 7.38 13.66
N LYS A 34 -0.21 7.64 12.42
CA LYS A 34 -0.87 8.62 11.56
C LYS A 34 -2.17 8.08 10.97
N VAL A 35 -2.41 6.77 11.05
CA VAL A 35 -3.63 6.10 10.56
C VAL A 35 -4.59 5.83 11.72
N ILE A 36 -4.10 5.30 12.84
CA ILE A 36 -4.89 5.11 14.06
C ILE A 36 -4.17 5.79 15.25
N ASP A 37 -4.74 6.90 15.69
CA ASP A 37 -4.19 7.74 16.76
C ASP A 37 -4.55 7.22 18.17
N TYR A 38 -4.13 5.98 18.48
CA TYR A 38 -4.14 5.40 19.82
C TYR A 38 -2.71 5.13 20.29
N ARG A 39 -2.50 5.11 21.62
CA ARG A 39 -1.23 4.62 22.18
C ARG A 39 -0.95 3.21 21.65
N TRP A 40 0.32 2.93 21.36
CA TRP A 40 0.77 1.69 20.72
C TRP A 40 0.09 0.42 21.26
N PHE A 41 -0.03 0.28 22.59
CA PHE A 41 -0.61 -0.91 23.21
C PHE A 41 -2.09 -1.10 22.84
N PHE A 42 -2.90 -0.03 22.91
CA PHE A 42 -4.31 -0.09 22.55
C PHE A 42 -4.50 -0.29 21.04
N ARG A 43 -3.62 0.31 20.23
CA ARG A 43 -3.62 0.09 18.78
C ARG A 43 -3.29 -1.36 18.43
N ALA A 44 -2.25 -1.95 19.04
CA ALA A 44 -1.88 -3.34 18.83
C ALA A 44 -3.02 -4.30 19.22
N LEU A 45 -3.66 -4.08 20.37
CA LEU A 45 -4.79 -4.90 20.82
C LEU A 45 -5.97 -4.83 19.82
N LEU A 46 -6.29 -3.63 19.33
CA LEU A 46 -7.34 -3.45 18.33
C LEU A 46 -6.98 -4.09 16.99
N VAL A 47 -5.80 -3.78 16.45
CA VAL A 47 -5.38 -4.19 15.11
C VAL A 47 -5.12 -5.70 15.08
N GLN A 48 -4.17 -6.18 15.88
CA GLN A 48 -3.75 -7.58 15.86
C GLN A 48 -4.76 -8.50 16.57
N GLY A 49 -5.46 -7.99 17.58
CA GLY A 49 -6.43 -8.76 18.36
C GLY A 49 -7.82 -8.87 17.72
N ILE A 50 -8.28 -7.87 16.97
CA ILE A 50 -9.64 -7.82 16.42
C ILE A 50 -9.62 -7.72 14.89
N ILE A 51 -8.97 -6.69 14.34
CA ILE A 51 -9.09 -6.35 12.90
C ILE A 51 -8.46 -7.44 12.02
N LEU A 52 -7.22 -7.85 12.32
CA LEU A 52 -6.47 -8.80 11.50
C LEU A 52 -6.99 -10.26 11.56
N LYS A 53 -8.01 -10.54 12.38
CA LYS A 53 -8.65 -11.86 12.43
C LYS A 53 -9.71 -12.05 11.36
N THR A 54 -10.36 -10.97 10.91
CA THR A 54 -11.53 -11.07 10.03
C THR A 54 -11.42 -10.20 8.77
N ARG A 55 -10.79 -9.03 8.88
CA ARG A 55 -10.70 -8.07 7.78
C ARG A 55 -9.84 -8.55 6.59
N PRO A 56 -8.71 -9.25 6.77
CA PRO A 56 -7.86 -9.63 5.64
C PRO A 56 -8.57 -10.46 4.58
N ALA A 57 -9.45 -11.40 4.96
CA ALA A 57 -10.20 -12.21 4.01
C ALA A 57 -11.15 -11.36 3.14
N LYS A 58 -11.93 -10.49 3.79
CA LYS A 58 -12.85 -9.56 3.10
C LYS A 58 -12.10 -8.58 2.20
N SER A 59 -10.99 -8.03 2.68
CA SER A 59 -10.14 -7.14 1.89
C SER A 59 -9.48 -7.85 0.73
N ALA A 60 -9.05 -9.10 0.90
CA ALA A 60 -8.48 -9.90 -0.18
C ALA A 60 -9.49 -10.12 -1.31
N GLU A 61 -10.75 -10.43 -0.99
CA GLU A 61 -11.83 -10.50 -1.98
C GLU A 61 -12.01 -9.19 -2.74
N ALA A 62 -12.03 -8.06 -2.03
CA ALA A 62 -12.10 -6.74 -2.66
C ALA A 62 -10.87 -6.43 -3.53
N TYR A 63 -9.66 -6.82 -3.12
CA TYR A 63 -8.47 -6.66 -3.96
C TYR A 63 -8.54 -7.53 -5.21
N LYS A 64 -9.12 -8.73 -5.14
CA LYS A 64 -9.31 -9.61 -6.31
C LYS A 64 -10.22 -8.99 -7.36
N THR A 65 -11.25 -8.24 -6.99
CA THR A 65 -12.19 -7.67 -7.97
C THR A 65 -11.56 -6.59 -8.87
N VAL A 66 -10.49 -5.95 -8.39
CA VAL A 66 -9.77 -4.89 -9.12
C VAL A 66 -8.38 -5.31 -9.58
N TRP A 67 -7.95 -6.54 -9.27
CA TRP A 67 -6.62 -7.01 -9.61
C TRP A 67 -6.49 -7.22 -11.12
N THR A 68 -5.34 -6.86 -11.69
CA THR A 68 -5.06 -7.09 -13.12
C THR A 68 -3.97 -8.15 -13.29
N ASP A 69 -3.80 -8.64 -14.51
CA ASP A 69 -2.72 -9.56 -14.87
C ASP A 69 -1.33 -8.94 -14.65
N GLU A 70 -1.23 -7.60 -14.68
CA GLU A 70 0.00 -6.86 -14.38
C GLU A 70 0.24 -6.67 -12.87
N GLY A 71 -0.73 -7.01 -12.01
CA GLY A 71 -0.66 -6.87 -10.55
C GLY A 71 -1.59 -5.80 -9.98
N SER A 72 -1.18 -5.16 -8.87
CA SER A 72 -1.94 -4.05 -8.28
C SER A 72 -2.02 -2.87 -9.25
N PRO A 73 -3.22 -2.41 -9.64
CA PRO A 73 -3.38 -1.26 -10.54
C PRO A 73 -2.63 -0.02 -10.04
N LEU A 74 -2.68 0.23 -8.72
CA LEU A 74 -2.02 1.37 -8.10
C LEU A 74 -0.50 1.33 -8.32
N ILE A 75 0.13 0.17 -8.10
CA ILE A 75 1.58 -0.01 -8.26
C ILE A 75 1.96 0.09 -9.75
N VAL A 76 1.24 -0.60 -10.62
CA VAL A 76 1.49 -0.63 -12.07
C VAL A 76 1.35 0.77 -12.67
N ILE A 77 0.28 1.49 -12.35
CA ILE A 77 0.04 2.85 -12.83
C ILE A 77 1.10 3.81 -12.27
N THR A 78 1.46 3.68 -10.98
CA THR A 78 2.52 4.51 -10.37
C THR A 78 3.86 4.31 -11.07
N GLN A 79 4.22 3.07 -11.45
CA GLN A 79 5.44 2.78 -12.20
C GLN A 79 5.40 3.33 -13.62
N LYS A 80 4.27 3.18 -14.33
CA LYS A 80 4.05 3.76 -15.67
C LYS A 80 4.15 5.29 -15.62
N PHE A 81 3.52 5.92 -14.63
CA PHE A 81 3.61 7.36 -14.38
C PHE A 81 5.05 7.79 -14.12
N ARG A 82 5.77 7.14 -13.20
CA ARG A 82 7.18 7.43 -12.91
C ARG A 82 8.05 7.36 -14.18
N LYS A 83 7.85 6.34 -15.02
CA LYS A 83 8.59 6.17 -16.28
C LYS A 83 8.33 7.33 -17.26
N ASN A 84 7.08 7.71 -17.43
CA ASN A 84 6.69 8.80 -18.33
C ASN A 84 7.15 10.17 -17.82
N PHE A 85 6.97 10.42 -16.53
CA PHE A 85 7.40 11.66 -15.89
C PHE A 85 8.91 11.85 -15.96
N ARG A 86 9.69 10.78 -15.72
CA ARG A 86 11.16 10.82 -15.89
C ARG A 86 11.57 11.18 -17.32
N LYS A 87 10.88 10.65 -18.34
CA LYS A 87 11.16 11.02 -19.74
C LYS A 87 10.89 12.50 -19.96
N SER A 88 9.75 13.02 -19.49
CA SER A 88 9.41 14.45 -19.64
C SER A 88 10.44 15.37 -18.99
N LEU A 89 11.02 14.97 -17.85
CA LEU A 89 12.08 15.72 -17.18
C LEU A 89 13.43 15.68 -17.90
N MET A 90 13.69 14.70 -18.78
CA MET A 90 14.92 14.66 -19.57
C MET A 90 14.90 15.64 -20.76
N PHE A 91 13.71 16.12 -21.15
CA PHE A 91 13.54 17.12 -22.21
C PHE A 91 13.52 18.56 -21.68
N LEU A 92 13.62 18.75 -20.36
CA LEU A 92 13.74 20.05 -19.67
C LEU A 92 15.17 20.23 -19.15
#